data_AF-A0A5Q3L5H5-F1
#
_entry.id   AF-A0A5Q3L5H5-F1
#
_cell.length_a   1.000
_cell.length_b   1.000
_cell.length_c   1.000
_cell.angle_alpha   90.00
_cell.angle_beta   90.00
_cell.angle_gamma   90.00
#
_symmetry.space_group_name_H-M   'P 1'
#
loop_
_entity.id
_entity.type
_entity.pdbx_description
1 polymer ?
#
loop_
_entity_poly.entity_id
_entity_poly.type
_entity_poly.pdbx_seq_one_letter_code
_entity_poly.pdbx_strand_id
1 'polypeptide(L)'
;MMQIQSIHRRKGLTLLELVIVLAILASVTTVASLATDRYLSKRRVEVTQQTLSAFRDAVSGHYGSVASTGDLNSIKVANDLEGFVADVGRLPIAVGTDSTQQLAELWSNPNNLQPYGRKVAPGDSEVFLSCGWRGPYLDLPVGSNVLQDGWGRPLIILSAAGDGSAQVASAGEMIFGMTSLGSDGELGVSTPDLPMAEDTTVWLGNGEDSPLLSEITASVYQEDETGMLGPPLGNGTFIVRLYRPDPATGGVTYSQSSLYTGPFGTPPVVTFSDVAIGTKVLRVYWQDEEGNSLLSQPTEIKVKRGGESHWELVLPFNPLASGSSPEEGE
;
A
#
# COMPACT_ATOMS: atom_id res chain seq x y z
N MET A 1 49.83 -23.14 76.99
CA MET A 1 49.45 -24.28 76.14
C MET A 1 49.36 -23.74 74.71
N MET A 2 50.41 -23.95 73.90
CA MET A 2 50.66 -23.21 72.66
C MET A 2 50.25 -24.10 71.47
N GLN A 3 49.16 -23.74 70.81
CA GLN A 3 48.60 -24.50 69.70
C GLN A 3 49.36 -24.16 68.41
N ILE A 4 50.20 -25.08 67.95
CA ILE A 4 50.97 -24.96 66.70
C ILE A 4 49.98 -25.12 65.54
N GLN A 5 49.66 -24.01 64.85
CA GLN A 5 48.87 -24.05 63.62
C GLN A 5 49.66 -24.76 62.51
N SER A 6 49.12 -25.87 62.00
CA SER A 6 49.69 -26.60 60.88
C SER A 6 49.50 -25.80 59.59
N ILE A 7 50.61 -25.34 59.02
CA ILE A 7 50.66 -24.70 57.71
C ILE A 7 50.27 -25.76 56.67
N HIS A 8 49.05 -25.67 56.17
CA HIS A 8 48.58 -26.50 55.08
C HIS A 8 49.37 -26.12 53.82
N ARG A 9 50.29 -27.00 53.39
CA ARG A 9 50.93 -26.88 52.07
C ARG A 9 49.84 -26.97 51.01
N ARG A 10 49.45 -25.82 50.46
CA ARG A 10 48.59 -25.77 49.28
C ARG A 10 49.34 -26.46 48.14
N LYS A 11 48.78 -27.56 47.62
CA LYS A 11 49.28 -28.17 46.38
C LYS A 11 49.07 -27.13 45.28
N GLY A 12 50.16 -26.59 44.74
CA GLY A 12 50.10 -25.70 43.59
C GLY A 12 49.54 -26.46 42.39
N LEU A 13 48.68 -25.79 41.61
CA LEU A 13 48.21 -26.26 40.31
C LEU A 13 49.41 -26.72 39.48
N THR A 14 49.36 -27.94 38.96
CA THR A 14 50.42 -28.41 38.06
C THR A 14 50.31 -27.64 36.75
N LEU A 15 51.46 -27.38 36.09
CA LEU A 15 51.48 -26.67 34.80
C LEU A 15 50.57 -27.35 33.76
N LEU A 16 50.49 -28.69 33.80
CA LEU A 16 49.61 -29.49 32.96
C LEU A 16 48.13 -29.17 33.19
N GLU A 17 47.70 -29.09 34.45
CA GLU A 17 46.32 -28.80 34.82
C GLU A 17 45.89 -27.41 34.33
N LEU A 18 46.78 -26.42 34.42
CA LEU A 18 46.54 -25.09 33.87
C LEU A 18 46.34 -25.12 32.34
N VAL A 19 47.16 -25.87 31.61
CA VAL A 19 47.06 -25.99 30.15
C VAL A 19 45.75 -26.67 29.74
N ILE A 20 45.33 -27.71 30.46
CA ILE A 20 44.06 -28.40 30.21
C ILE A 20 42.88 -27.45 30.43
N VAL A 21 42.88 -26.70 31.53
CA VAL A 21 41.82 -25.71 31.81
C VAL A 21 41.75 -24.66 30.71
N LEU A 22 42.88 -24.13 30.28
CA LEU A 22 42.93 -23.16 29.18
C LEU A 22 42.40 -23.75 27.87
N ALA A 23 42.74 -25.00 27.54
CA ALA A 23 42.25 -25.67 26.34
C ALA A 23 40.71 -25.86 26.38
N ILE A 24 40.16 -26.27 27.53
CA ILE A 24 38.70 -26.41 27.70
C ILE A 24 38.02 -25.05 27.58
N LEU A 25 38.56 -24.01 28.23
CA LEU A 25 38.00 -22.66 28.15
C LEU A 25 38.01 -22.09 26.73
N ALA A 26 39.10 -22.30 25.97
CA ALA A 26 39.18 -21.87 24.57
C ALA A 26 38.14 -22.59 23.69
N SER A 27 37.98 -23.91 23.89
CA SER A 27 36.97 -24.70 23.18
C SER A 27 35.54 -24.21 23.49
N VAL A 28 35.19 -24.06 24.77
CA VAL A 28 33.86 -23.60 25.19
C VAL A 28 33.59 -22.18 24.69
N THR A 29 34.57 -21.29 24.74
CA THR A 29 34.44 -19.91 24.23
C THR A 29 34.18 -19.90 22.73
N THR A 30 34.86 -20.77 21.97
CA THR A 30 34.66 -20.89 20.51
C THR A 30 33.25 -21.38 20.19
N VAL A 31 32.77 -22.42 20.87
CA VAL A 31 31.40 -22.94 20.69
C VAL A 31 30.35 -21.90 21.09
N ALA A 32 30.58 -21.20 22.21
CA ALA A 32 29.69 -20.14 22.67
C ALA A 32 29.60 -18.99 21.65
N SER A 33 30.74 -18.55 21.09
CA SER A 33 30.77 -17.51 20.05
C SER A 33 29.94 -17.91 18.84
N LEU A 34 30.14 -19.12 18.30
CA LEU A 34 29.40 -19.62 17.15
C LEU A 34 27.89 -19.72 17.41
N ALA A 35 27.49 -20.08 18.64
CA ALA A 35 26.08 -20.13 19.02
C ALA A 35 25.46 -18.73 19.13
N THR A 36 26.19 -17.77 19.71
CA THR A 36 25.76 -16.37 19.82
C THR A 36 25.60 -15.72 18.45
N ASP A 37 26.52 -15.95 17.52
CA ASP A 37 26.45 -15.36 16.17
C ASP A 37 25.21 -15.82 15.39
N ARG A 38 24.85 -17.11 15.49
CA ARG A 38 23.63 -17.65 14.87
C ARG A 38 22.37 -17.04 15.48
N TYR A 39 22.34 -16.92 16.80
CA TYR A 39 21.20 -16.33 17.50
C TYR A 39 21.03 -14.85 17.13
N LEU A 40 22.11 -14.08 17.14
CA LEU A 40 22.08 -12.67 16.75
C LEU A 40 21.64 -12.52 15.30
N SER A 41 22.20 -13.30 14.37
CA SER A 41 21.83 -13.24 12.95
C SER A 41 20.33 -13.49 12.74
N LYS A 42 19.76 -14.49 13.42
CA LYS A 42 18.32 -14.74 13.37
C LYS A 42 17.51 -13.55 13.87
N ARG A 43 17.92 -12.92 14.98
CA ARG A 43 17.25 -11.72 15.52
C ARG A 43 17.31 -10.54 14.55
N ARG A 44 18.44 -10.33 13.89
CA ARG A 44 18.58 -9.24 12.91
C ARG A 44 17.65 -9.43 11.71
N VAL A 45 17.48 -10.66 11.27
CA VAL A 45 16.56 -11.00 10.19
C VAL A 45 15.12 -10.76 10.62
N GLU A 46 14.72 -11.24 11.80
CA GLU A 46 13.38 -11.01 12.35
C GLU A 46 13.05 -9.50 12.44
N VAL A 47 13.99 -8.69 12.92
CA VAL A 47 13.84 -7.21 12.98
C VAL A 47 13.73 -6.59 11.60
N THR A 48 14.51 -7.07 10.63
CA THR A 48 14.47 -6.59 9.24
C THR A 48 13.12 -6.88 8.61
N GLN A 49 12.62 -8.11 8.74
CA GLN A 49 11.30 -8.52 8.25
C GLN A 49 10.18 -7.72 8.90
N GLN A 50 10.25 -7.48 10.21
CA GLN A 50 9.29 -6.64 10.92
C GLN A 50 9.29 -5.20 10.39
N THR A 51 10.47 -4.63 10.12
CA THR A 51 10.61 -3.27 9.59
C THR A 51 10.06 -3.17 8.17
N LEU A 52 10.34 -4.17 7.33
CA LEU A 52 9.82 -4.26 5.96
C LEU A 52 8.30 -4.46 5.93
N SER A 53 7.74 -5.25 6.85
CA SER A 53 6.29 -5.40 7.01
C SER A 53 5.66 -4.07 7.45
N ALA A 54 6.21 -3.42 8.47
CA ALA A 54 5.70 -2.12 8.94
C ALA A 54 5.70 -1.07 7.83
N PHE A 55 6.73 -1.05 6.97
CA PHE A 55 6.75 -0.22 5.77
C PHE A 55 5.64 -0.58 4.79
N ARG A 56 5.48 -1.87 4.46
CA ARG A 56 4.42 -2.34 3.55
C ARG A 56 3.04 -1.94 4.07
N ASP A 57 2.80 -2.12 5.37
CA ASP A 57 1.53 -1.81 6.03
C ASP A 57 1.28 -0.30 6.10
N ALA A 58 2.33 0.50 6.31
CA ALA A 58 2.24 1.97 6.26
C ALA A 58 1.84 2.47 4.86
N VAL A 59 2.40 1.89 3.80
CA VAL A 59 2.16 2.33 2.43
C VAL A 59 0.83 1.80 1.88
N SER A 60 0.60 0.49 1.99
CA SER A 60 -0.54 -0.19 1.38
C SER A 60 -1.73 -0.35 2.33
N GLY A 61 -1.56 -0.07 3.61
CA GLY A 61 -2.51 -0.43 4.66
C GLY A 61 -2.35 -1.88 5.13
N HIS A 62 -3.13 -2.25 6.14
CA HIS A 62 -3.28 -3.65 6.57
C HIS A 62 -4.08 -4.46 5.55
N TYR A 63 -3.51 -4.66 4.36
CA TYR A 63 -4.02 -5.53 3.31
C TYR A 63 -3.29 -6.87 3.35
N GLY A 64 -3.65 -7.75 4.30
CA GLY A 64 -2.98 -9.06 4.33
C GLY A 64 -3.21 -9.96 5.53
N SER A 65 -3.70 -9.45 6.66
CA SER A 65 -4.14 -10.31 7.77
C SER A 65 -5.66 -10.31 7.90
N VAL A 66 -6.37 -10.49 6.78
CA VAL A 66 -7.62 -11.26 6.90
C VAL A 66 -7.14 -12.63 7.30
N ALA A 67 -7.01 -12.84 8.61
CA ALA A 67 -6.75 -14.15 9.15
C ALA A 67 -7.71 -15.09 8.43
N SER A 68 -7.19 -16.17 7.86
CA SER A 68 -7.99 -17.31 7.40
C SER A 68 -8.69 -18.01 8.58
N THR A 69 -9.08 -17.24 9.60
CA THR A 69 -9.77 -17.63 10.79
C THR A 69 -11.18 -17.11 10.58
N GLY A 70 -12.13 -18.03 10.36
CA GLY A 70 -13.52 -17.77 9.98
C GLY A 70 -14.37 -17.03 11.01
N ASP A 71 -13.84 -15.96 11.59
CA ASP A 71 -14.53 -15.09 12.52
C ASP A 71 -15.14 -13.92 11.74
N LEU A 72 -16.40 -14.12 11.31
CA LEU A 72 -17.19 -13.18 10.50
C LEU A 72 -17.33 -11.79 11.15
N ASN A 73 -17.06 -11.67 12.46
CA ASN A 73 -17.07 -10.38 13.16
C ASN A 73 -15.79 -9.55 12.95
N SER A 74 -14.67 -10.17 12.56
CA SER A 74 -13.43 -9.45 12.19
C SER A 74 -13.52 -8.76 10.82
N ILE A 75 -14.46 -9.18 9.97
CA ILE A 75 -14.68 -8.61 8.63
C ILE A 75 -15.23 -7.18 8.69
N LYS A 76 -15.91 -6.79 9.79
CA LYS A 76 -16.41 -5.41 9.95
C LYS A 76 -15.29 -4.39 10.20
N VAL A 77 -14.12 -4.82 10.69
CA VAL A 77 -12.93 -3.96 10.86
C VAL A 77 -12.11 -3.87 9.57
N ALA A 78 -12.24 -4.86 8.67
CA ALA A 78 -11.57 -4.89 7.36
C ALA A 78 -12.15 -3.90 6.32
N ASN A 79 -13.04 -2.99 6.74
CA ASN A 79 -13.67 -2.02 5.85
C ASN A 79 -12.90 -0.71 5.73
N ASP A 80 -11.97 -0.42 6.63
CA ASP A 80 -11.18 0.81 6.53
C ASP A 80 -9.90 0.52 5.74
N LEU A 81 -9.94 0.89 4.45
CA LEU A 81 -8.75 1.00 3.61
C LEU A 81 -7.92 2.15 4.16
N GLU A 82 -6.95 1.81 5.00
CA GLU A 82 -5.98 2.76 5.54
C GLU A 82 -4.65 2.64 4.79
N GLY A 83 -3.73 3.55 5.04
CA GLY A 83 -2.40 3.57 4.43
C GLY A 83 -2.21 4.72 3.45
N PHE A 84 -0.95 5.03 3.18
CA PHE A 84 -0.55 6.18 2.37
C PHE A 84 -1.19 6.17 0.97
N VAL A 85 -1.20 5.03 0.29
CA VAL A 85 -1.74 4.94 -1.09
C VAL A 85 -3.26 5.13 -1.10
N ALA A 86 -3.97 4.58 -0.12
CA ALA A 86 -5.42 4.73 -0.04
C ALA A 86 -5.84 6.19 0.20
N ASP A 87 -5.06 6.90 1.01
CA ASP A 87 -5.32 8.29 1.41
C ASP A 87 -4.88 9.33 0.37
N VAL A 88 -3.72 9.12 -0.26
CA VAL A 88 -3.06 10.08 -1.16
C VAL A 88 -3.23 9.71 -2.64
N GLY A 89 -3.48 8.44 -2.97
CA GLY A 89 -3.72 7.96 -4.33
C GLY A 89 -2.45 7.69 -5.15
N ARG A 90 -1.26 7.65 -4.52
CA ARG A 90 0.02 7.27 -5.15
C ARG A 90 0.96 6.62 -4.14
N LEU A 91 2.06 6.03 -4.63
CA LEU A 91 3.18 5.62 -3.79
C LEU A 91 3.93 6.84 -3.22
N PRO A 92 4.64 6.68 -2.09
CA PRO A 92 5.51 7.72 -1.55
C PRO A 92 6.56 8.15 -2.56
N ILE A 93 6.96 9.41 -2.53
CA ILE A 93 8.02 9.97 -3.36
C ILE A 93 9.28 10.15 -2.51
N ALA A 94 10.43 9.79 -3.06
CA ALA A 94 11.72 9.97 -2.43
C ALA A 94 12.04 11.46 -2.23
N VAL A 95 12.32 11.87 -0.98
CA VAL A 95 12.65 13.26 -0.65
C VAL A 95 14.15 13.41 -0.39
N GLY A 96 14.78 14.31 -1.15
CA GLY A 96 16.22 14.58 -1.04
C GLY A 96 17.09 13.42 -1.51
N THR A 97 18.40 13.59 -1.35
CA THR A 97 19.42 12.58 -1.74
C THR A 97 19.95 11.79 -0.56
N ASP A 98 19.60 12.18 0.66
CA ASP A 98 19.99 11.47 1.88
C ASP A 98 19.01 10.33 2.14
N SER A 99 19.51 9.11 2.27
CA SER A 99 18.73 7.91 2.65
C SER A 99 17.88 8.11 3.91
N THR A 100 18.27 8.99 4.83
CA THR A 100 17.49 9.30 6.03
C THR A 100 16.22 10.11 5.73
N GLN A 101 16.19 10.84 4.62
CA GLN A 101 15.07 11.71 4.25
C GLN A 101 14.20 11.12 3.14
N GLN A 102 14.68 10.10 2.40
CA GLN A 102 13.97 9.59 1.24
C GLN A 102 12.54 9.14 1.56
N LEU A 103 12.30 8.54 2.73
CA LEU A 103 10.96 8.12 3.15
C LEU A 103 10.19 9.17 3.98
N ALA A 104 10.64 10.43 4.00
CA ALA A 104 10.09 11.47 4.87
C ALA A 104 8.57 11.67 4.74
N GLU A 105 7.96 11.38 3.58
CA GLU A 105 6.50 11.44 3.40
C GLU A 105 5.71 10.50 4.33
N LEU A 106 6.33 9.42 4.81
CA LEU A 106 5.68 8.45 5.68
C LEU A 106 5.62 8.88 7.15
N TRP A 107 6.38 9.88 7.58
CA TRP A 107 6.36 10.38 8.97
C TRP A 107 6.28 11.90 9.09
N SER A 108 6.40 12.60 7.96
CA SER A 108 6.26 14.04 7.84
C SER A 108 5.57 14.38 6.51
N ASN A 109 5.20 15.64 6.32
CA ASN A 109 4.54 16.10 5.11
C ASN A 109 5.43 17.08 4.32
N PRO A 110 6.56 16.61 3.75
CA PRO A 110 7.54 17.48 3.10
C PRO A 110 6.99 18.13 1.81
N ASN A 111 6.03 17.50 1.16
CA ASN A 111 5.42 17.98 -0.08
C ASN A 111 4.15 18.82 0.15
N ASN A 112 3.84 19.19 1.40
CA ASN A 112 2.68 20.01 1.77
C ASN A 112 1.36 19.48 1.18
N LEU A 113 1.20 18.15 1.16
CA LEU A 113 -0.07 17.53 0.83
C LEU A 113 -1.16 18.08 1.75
N GLN A 114 -2.34 18.31 1.21
CA GLN A 114 -3.45 18.78 2.03
C GLN A 114 -3.75 17.77 3.15
N PRO A 115 -4.13 18.23 4.36
CA PRO A 115 -4.45 17.35 5.46
C PRO A 115 -5.61 16.41 5.09
N TYR A 116 -5.62 15.23 5.69
CA TYR A 116 -6.70 14.27 5.51
C TYR A 116 -8.03 14.84 6.02
N GLY A 117 -9.07 14.66 5.22
CA GLY A 117 -10.42 15.07 5.59
C GLY A 117 -11.40 14.82 4.46
N ARG A 118 -12.68 15.05 4.75
CA ARG A 118 -13.74 14.98 3.75
C ARG A 118 -13.65 16.21 2.83
N LYS A 119 -13.41 15.98 1.54
CA LYS A 119 -13.24 17.02 0.53
C LYS A 119 -14.32 16.92 -0.54
N VAL A 120 -14.70 18.07 -1.07
CA VAL A 120 -15.67 18.20 -2.16
C VAL A 120 -14.96 18.02 -3.49
N ALA A 121 -15.55 17.27 -4.41
CA ALA A 121 -14.98 17.09 -5.73
C ALA A 121 -15.07 18.38 -6.58
N PRO A 122 -14.06 18.67 -7.42
CA PRO A 122 -14.12 19.79 -8.33
C PRO A 122 -15.25 19.59 -9.36
N GLY A 123 -16.14 20.58 -9.47
CA GLY A 123 -17.25 20.55 -10.42
C GLY A 123 -18.45 19.68 -10.00
N ASP A 124 -18.43 19.09 -8.80
CA ASP A 124 -19.54 18.32 -8.26
C ASP A 124 -19.63 18.44 -6.73
N SER A 125 -20.60 19.20 -6.23
CA SER A 125 -20.76 19.48 -4.81
C SER A 125 -21.37 18.34 -3.99
N GLU A 126 -21.91 17.30 -4.63
CA GLU A 126 -22.52 16.16 -3.95
C GLU A 126 -21.55 14.98 -3.82
N VAL A 127 -20.47 14.99 -4.60
CA VAL A 127 -19.39 14.00 -4.47
C VAL A 127 -18.41 14.46 -3.40
N PHE A 128 -18.27 13.62 -2.37
CA PHE A 128 -17.30 13.81 -1.32
C PHE A 128 -16.35 12.62 -1.27
N LEU A 129 -15.08 12.90 -1.01
CA LEU A 129 -14.07 11.87 -0.79
C LEU A 129 -13.23 12.22 0.42
N SER A 130 -12.98 11.22 1.28
CA SER A 130 -12.05 11.36 2.40
C SER A 130 -10.64 11.05 1.91
N CYS A 131 -9.80 12.07 1.76
CA CYS A 131 -8.44 11.94 1.24
C CYS A 131 -7.51 13.03 1.76
N GLY A 132 -6.21 12.88 1.51
CA GLY A 132 -5.14 13.77 1.96
C GLY A 132 -4.16 13.08 2.90
N TRP A 133 -3.17 13.81 3.41
CA TRP A 133 -2.16 13.24 4.29
C TRP A 133 -2.71 13.11 5.72
N ARG A 134 -2.84 11.87 6.20
CA ARG A 134 -3.49 11.54 7.49
C ARG A 134 -2.54 11.63 8.69
N GLY A 135 -1.25 11.54 8.47
CA GLY A 135 -0.28 11.62 9.55
C GLY A 135 0.96 10.78 9.27
N PRO A 136 1.84 10.65 10.27
CA PRO A 136 2.83 9.60 10.22
C PRO A 136 2.14 8.25 10.02
N TYR A 137 2.42 7.62 8.88
CA TYR A 137 2.03 6.27 8.53
C TYR A 137 2.99 5.24 9.11
N LEU A 138 4.21 5.68 9.44
CA LEU A 138 5.27 4.83 9.98
C LEU A 138 5.91 5.49 11.20
N ASP A 139 5.95 4.75 12.30
CA ASP A 139 6.63 5.17 13.52
C ASP A 139 8.13 4.89 13.43
N LEU A 140 8.92 5.94 13.63
CA LEU A 140 10.37 5.81 13.72
C LEU A 140 10.79 5.47 15.17
N PRO A 141 11.89 4.72 15.35
CA PRO A 141 12.49 4.55 16.66
C PRO A 141 12.82 5.89 17.31
N VAL A 142 12.64 6.01 18.62
CA VAL A 142 12.88 7.26 19.36
C VAL A 142 14.30 7.77 19.12
N GLY A 143 14.40 9.01 18.62
CA GLY A 143 15.69 9.65 18.31
C GLY A 143 16.31 9.24 16.98
N SER A 144 15.67 8.36 16.21
CA SER A 144 16.07 8.04 14.83
C SER A 144 15.29 8.91 13.85
N ASN A 145 15.95 9.30 12.76
CA ASN A 145 15.35 9.89 11.57
C ASN A 145 15.41 8.94 10.36
N VAL A 146 15.82 7.68 10.56
CA VAL A 146 16.04 6.71 9.49
C VAL A 146 15.53 5.33 9.88
N LEU A 147 14.95 4.61 8.92
CA LEU A 147 14.66 3.19 9.07
C LEU A 147 15.93 2.38 8.90
N GLN A 148 16.22 1.56 9.89
CA GLN A 148 17.38 0.68 9.88
C GLN A 148 16.93 -0.78 9.84
N ASP A 149 17.72 -1.61 9.19
CA ASP A 149 17.58 -3.06 9.27
C ASP A 149 18.11 -3.60 10.61
N GLY A 150 18.01 -4.91 10.81
CA GLY A 150 18.51 -5.55 12.03
C GLY A 150 20.04 -5.46 12.21
N TRP A 151 20.80 -5.12 11.17
CA TRP A 151 22.25 -4.86 11.26
C TRP A 151 22.57 -3.40 11.56
N GLY A 152 21.55 -2.54 11.73
CA GLY A 152 21.71 -1.11 12.01
C GLY A 152 22.08 -0.29 10.77
N ARG A 153 21.88 -0.84 9.57
CA ARG A 153 22.15 -0.16 8.31
C ARG A 153 20.88 0.49 7.77
N PRO A 154 20.96 1.68 7.13
CA PRO A 154 19.83 2.22 6.40
C PRO A 154 19.35 1.25 5.32
N LEU A 155 18.03 1.15 5.17
CA LEU A 155 17.45 0.39 4.06
C LEU A 155 17.64 1.14 2.73
N ILE A 156 17.83 0.40 1.65
CA ILE A 156 17.92 0.96 0.30
C ILE A 156 16.52 1.11 -0.27
N ILE A 157 16.21 2.33 -0.70
CA ILE A 157 14.94 2.68 -1.32
C ILE A 157 15.02 2.40 -2.81
N LEU A 158 14.04 1.67 -3.33
CA LEU A 158 14.01 1.23 -4.71
C LEU A 158 12.99 2.03 -5.51
N SER A 159 13.39 2.52 -6.69
CA SER A 159 12.46 2.99 -7.73
C SER A 159 12.24 1.88 -8.76
N ALA A 160 11.16 1.98 -9.54
CA ALA A 160 11.00 1.10 -10.69
C ALA A 160 11.88 1.60 -11.82
N ALA A 161 12.89 0.83 -12.17
CA ALA A 161 13.40 0.87 -13.53
C ALA A 161 12.30 0.33 -14.46
N GLY A 162 12.15 0.91 -15.66
CA GLY A 162 11.18 0.45 -16.65
C GLY A 162 11.37 -1.02 -17.10
N ASP A 163 12.48 -1.66 -16.71
CA ASP A 163 12.81 -3.06 -16.96
C ASP A 163 12.59 -3.99 -15.74
N GLY A 164 12.07 -3.47 -14.62
CA GLY A 164 11.83 -4.22 -13.39
C GLY A 164 13.07 -4.45 -12.52
N SER A 165 14.25 -3.91 -12.89
CA SER A 165 15.44 -3.98 -12.05
C SER A 165 15.35 -3.01 -10.85
N ALA A 166 15.92 -3.44 -9.73
CA ALA A 166 16.07 -2.59 -8.54
C ALA A 166 17.10 -1.50 -8.79
N GLN A 167 16.64 -0.25 -8.83
CA GLN A 167 17.50 0.93 -8.85
C GLN A 167 17.28 1.75 -7.59
N VAL A 168 18.35 2.38 -7.09
CA VAL A 168 18.24 3.27 -5.93
C VAL A 168 17.43 4.49 -6.35
N ALA A 169 16.34 4.76 -5.62
CA ALA A 169 15.45 5.88 -5.93
C ALA A 169 16.18 7.22 -5.82
N SER A 170 15.99 8.09 -6.80
CA SER A 170 16.44 9.49 -6.76
C SER A 170 15.37 10.42 -6.20
N ALA A 171 15.78 11.61 -5.74
CA ALA A 171 14.84 12.62 -5.24
C ALA A 171 13.75 12.94 -6.28
N GLY A 172 12.49 12.87 -5.88
CA GLY A 172 11.33 13.10 -6.75
C GLY A 172 10.77 11.83 -7.42
N GLU A 173 11.46 10.69 -7.32
CA GLU A 173 10.95 9.43 -7.87
C GLU A 173 9.97 8.74 -6.92
N MET A 174 8.99 8.03 -7.47
CA MET A 174 8.13 7.16 -6.67
C MET A 174 8.93 5.97 -6.11
N ILE A 175 8.62 5.61 -4.87
CA ILE A 175 9.24 4.51 -4.15
C ILE A 175 8.45 3.24 -4.44
N PHE A 176 9.05 2.34 -5.21
CA PHE A 176 8.46 1.07 -5.62
C PHE A 176 8.79 -0.07 -4.68
N GLY A 177 9.77 0.10 -3.79
CA GLY A 177 10.15 -0.94 -2.85
C GLY A 177 11.27 -0.52 -1.93
N MET A 178 11.70 -1.46 -1.10
CA MET A 178 12.79 -1.27 -0.18
C MET A 178 13.52 -2.59 0.05
N THR A 179 14.84 -2.53 0.23
CA THR A 179 15.66 -3.72 0.47
C THR A 179 16.69 -3.52 1.57
N SER A 180 16.96 -4.57 2.34
CA SER A 180 18.09 -4.64 3.27
C SER A 180 19.29 -5.29 2.59
N LEU A 181 20.46 -4.70 2.82
CA LEU A 181 21.76 -5.24 2.41
C LEU A 181 22.23 -6.41 3.26
N GLY A 182 21.44 -6.89 4.22
CA GLY A 182 21.77 -8.05 5.05
C GLY A 182 23.11 -7.92 5.79
N SER A 183 23.78 -9.05 5.99
CA SER A 183 25.06 -9.13 6.70
C SER A 183 26.26 -8.73 5.85
N ASP A 184 26.23 -9.01 4.55
CA ASP A 184 27.34 -8.79 3.62
C ASP A 184 27.44 -7.31 3.20
N GLY A 185 26.33 -6.57 3.22
CA GLY A 185 26.35 -5.14 2.91
C GLY A 185 26.33 -4.85 1.42
N GLU A 186 25.99 -5.84 0.60
CA GLU A 186 26.06 -5.77 -0.86
C GLU A 186 24.66 -5.93 -1.46
N LEU A 187 24.38 -5.19 -2.54
CA LEU A 187 23.08 -5.25 -3.20
C LEU A 187 23.06 -6.44 -4.17
N GLY A 188 22.04 -7.30 -4.08
CA GLY A 188 21.70 -8.26 -5.13
C GLY A 188 22.58 -9.51 -5.24
N VAL A 189 23.36 -9.87 -4.22
CA VAL A 189 24.13 -11.12 -4.22
C VAL A 189 23.38 -12.20 -3.42
N SER A 190 22.46 -12.90 -4.07
CA SER A 190 21.96 -14.18 -3.54
C SER A 190 23.00 -15.27 -3.78
N THR A 191 24.01 -15.40 -2.92
CA THR A 191 24.81 -16.63 -2.94
C THR A 191 23.97 -17.78 -2.41
N PRO A 192 23.96 -18.97 -3.05
CA PRO A 192 23.23 -20.15 -2.57
C PRO A 192 23.54 -20.54 -1.11
N ASP A 193 24.72 -20.16 -0.62
CA ASP A 193 25.18 -20.44 0.74
C ASP A 193 24.57 -19.50 1.80
N LEU A 194 23.87 -18.45 1.38
CA LEU A 194 23.14 -17.51 2.23
C LEU A 194 21.65 -17.51 1.80
N PRO A 195 20.83 -18.45 2.32
CA PRO A 195 19.41 -18.59 1.96
C PRO A 195 18.51 -17.42 2.42
N MET A 196 19.08 -16.24 2.65
CA MET A 196 18.41 -15.10 3.29
C MET A 196 18.03 -13.98 2.31
N ALA A 197 18.49 -14.02 1.06
CA ALA A 197 18.35 -12.89 0.13
C ALA A 197 16.93 -12.67 -0.41
N GLU A 198 16.06 -13.69 -0.42
CA GLU A 198 14.70 -13.54 -0.96
C GLU A 198 13.74 -12.79 -0.02
N ASP A 199 14.02 -12.79 1.29
CA ASP A 199 13.14 -12.20 2.32
C ASP A 199 13.55 -10.79 2.76
N THR A 200 14.57 -10.18 2.13
CA THR A 200 15.07 -8.85 2.51
C THR A 200 14.54 -7.72 1.63
N THR A 201 13.67 -8.01 0.67
CA THR A 201 13.13 -7.02 -0.28
C THR A 201 11.61 -7.02 -0.26
N VAL A 202 11.02 -5.83 -0.15
CA VAL A 202 9.59 -5.60 -0.35
C VAL A 202 9.38 -4.80 -1.62
N TRP A 203 8.57 -5.34 -2.52
CA TRP A 203 8.11 -4.66 -3.72
C TRP A 203 6.65 -4.23 -3.55
N LEU A 204 6.40 -2.98 -3.92
CA LEU A 204 5.09 -2.35 -3.92
C LEU A 204 4.57 -2.19 -5.34
N GLY A 205 5.32 -1.60 -6.27
CA GLY A 205 4.71 -1.16 -7.54
C GLY A 205 4.88 -2.09 -8.75
N ASN A 206 5.71 -3.14 -8.67
CA ASN A 206 5.95 -4.07 -9.78
C ASN A 206 5.32 -5.44 -9.49
N GLY A 207 4.37 -5.85 -10.33
CA GLY A 207 3.66 -7.14 -10.26
C GLY A 207 2.14 -7.01 -10.30
N GLU A 208 1.44 -8.13 -10.49
CA GLU A 208 -0.04 -8.26 -10.40
C GLU A 208 -0.60 -7.75 -9.07
N ASP A 209 0.31 -7.63 -8.13
CA ASP A 209 0.16 -7.33 -6.73
C ASP A 209 0.45 -5.83 -6.46
N SER A 210 0.48 -4.97 -7.47
CA SER A 210 0.73 -3.54 -7.27
C SER A 210 -0.49 -2.83 -6.65
N PRO A 211 -0.32 -1.95 -5.64
CA PRO A 211 -1.41 -1.12 -5.12
C PRO A 211 -1.78 0.02 -6.09
N LEU A 212 -1.09 0.15 -7.22
CA LEU A 212 -1.34 1.15 -8.26
C LEU A 212 -2.04 0.62 -9.51
N LEU A 213 -2.07 -0.70 -9.72
CA LEU A 213 -2.47 -1.32 -11.00
C LEU A 213 -3.79 -2.09 -10.87
N SER A 214 -4.84 -1.46 -10.34
CA SER A 214 -6.19 -2.03 -10.39
C SER A 214 -6.94 -1.54 -11.63
N GLU A 215 -7.66 -2.45 -12.26
CA GLU A 215 -8.64 -2.13 -13.30
C GLU A 215 -10.05 -2.10 -12.70
N ILE A 216 -10.80 -1.05 -13.03
CA ILE A 216 -12.19 -0.87 -12.62
C ILE A 216 -13.06 -0.88 -13.85
N THR A 217 -14.04 -1.77 -13.88
CA THR A 217 -15.07 -1.79 -14.92
C THR A 217 -16.40 -1.36 -14.32
N ALA A 218 -17.14 -0.53 -15.05
CA ALA A 218 -18.45 -0.06 -14.65
C ALA A 218 -19.47 -0.23 -15.78
N SER A 219 -20.56 -0.94 -15.50
CA SER A 219 -21.73 -1.05 -16.39
C SER A 219 -22.75 0.00 -16.00
N VAL A 220 -23.29 0.74 -16.98
CA VAL A 220 -24.32 1.77 -16.74
C VAL A 220 -25.70 1.22 -17.09
N TYR A 221 -26.61 1.29 -16.12
CA TYR A 221 -28.00 0.91 -16.25
C TYR A 221 -28.91 2.11 -15.99
N GLN A 222 -30.15 2.03 -16.46
CA GLN A 222 -31.24 2.94 -16.11
C GLN A 222 -32.39 2.15 -15.52
N GLU A 223 -32.97 2.67 -14.44
CA GLU A 223 -34.18 2.14 -13.84
C GLU A 223 -35.41 2.65 -14.62
N ASP A 224 -36.31 1.74 -15.02
CA ASP A 224 -37.57 2.09 -15.66
C ASP A 224 -38.68 2.43 -14.64
N GLU A 225 -39.90 2.76 -15.12
CA GLU A 225 -41.06 3.07 -14.26
C GLU A 225 -41.44 1.95 -13.29
N THR A 226 -41.05 0.71 -13.60
CA THR A 226 -41.35 -0.49 -12.81
C THR A 226 -40.24 -0.85 -11.83
N GLY A 227 -39.12 -0.12 -11.83
CA GLY A 227 -37.95 -0.41 -11.02
C GLY A 227 -37.01 -1.44 -11.65
N MET A 228 -37.23 -1.83 -12.91
CA MET A 228 -36.38 -2.80 -13.61
C MET A 228 -35.18 -2.10 -14.22
N LEU A 229 -34.00 -2.70 -14.06
CA LEU A 229 -32.75 -2.20 -14.64
C LEU A 229 -32.62 -2.64 -16.10
N GLY A 230 -32.45 -1.67 -16.99
CA GLY A 230 -32.18 -1.87 -18.43
C GLY A 230 -31.01 -1.02 -18.92
N PRO A 231 -30.62 -1.16 -20.20
CA PRO A 231 -29.72 -0.18 -20.81
C PRO A 231 -30.40 1.22 -20.80
N PRO A 232 -29.62 2.31 -20.74
CA PRO A 232 -30.19 3.66 -20.81
C PRO A 232 -31.06 3.84 -22.06
N LEU A 233 -32.31 4.24 -21.85
CA LEU A 233 -33.31 4.47 -22.88
C LEU A 233 -33.15 5.88 -23.47
N GLY A 234 -33.49 6.00 -24.77
CA GLY A 234 -33.43 7.26 -25.50
C GLY A 234 -32.08 7.53 -26.18
N ASN A 235 -32.10 8.52 -27.07
CA ASN A 235 -30.87 9.09 -27.60
C ASN A 235 -30.33 10.09 -26.59
N GLY A 236 -29.03 10.04 -26.35
CA GLY A 236 -28.39 10.90 -25.38
C GLY A 236 -26.91 10.62 -25.31
N THR A 237 -26.23 11.44 -24.53
CA THR A 237 -24.81 11.27 -24.27
C THR A 237 -24.56 11.08 -22.79
N PHE A 238 -23.61 10.23 -22.43
CA PHE A 238 -23.16 10.18 -21.06
C PHE A 238 -21.65 10.04 -20.96
N ILE A 239 -21.15 10.44 -19.79
CA ILE A 239 -19.77 10.24 -19.34
C ILE A 239 -19.81 9.63 -17.95
N VAL A 240 -18.84 8.77 -17.65
CA VAL A 240 -18.60 8.27 -16.30
C VAL A 240 -17.36 8.95 -15.76
N ARG A 241 -17.45 9.51 -14.56
CA ARG A 241 -16.30 10.05 -13.83
C ARG A 241 -15.95 9.14 -12.67
N LEU A 242 -14.66 8.88 -12.53
CA LEU A 242 -14.05 8.23 -11.39
C LEU A 242 -13.31 9.28 -10.56
N TYR A 243 -13.89 9.66 -9.43
CA TYR A 243 -13.30 10.57 -8.46
C TYR A 243 -12.31 9.83 -7.56
N ARG A 244 -11.12 10.42 -7.40
CA ARG A 244 -9.99 9.83 -6.69
C ARG A 244 -9.13 10.88 -5.98
N PRO A 245 -8.29 10.48 -5.01
CA PRO A 245 -7.31 11.42 -4.45
C PRO A 245 -6.40 11.95 -5.54
N ASP A 246 -6.10 13.25 -5.50
CA ASP A 246 -5.12 13.87 -6.38
C ASP A 246 -3.71 13.56 -5.86
N PRO A 247 -2.88 12.80 -6.61
CA PRO A 247 -1.55 12.41 -6.15
C PRO A 247 -0.61 13.60 -5.94
N ALA A 248 -0.84 14.74 -6.58
CA ALA A 248 0.03 15.91 -6.44
C ALA A 248 -0.31 16.73 -5.19
N THR A 249 -1.59 16.89 -4.89
CA THR A 249 -2.06 17.82 -3.85
C THR A 249 -2.64 17.14 -2.61
N GLY A 250 -2.98 15.86 -2.69
CA GLY A 250 -3.80 15.15 -1.71
C GLY A 250 -5.27 15.60 -1.71
N GLY A 251 -5.70 16.41 -2.68
CA GLY A 251 -7.09 16.84 -2.88
C GLY A 251 -7.95 15.78 -3.57
N VAL A 252 -9.04 16.20 -4.23
CA VAL A 252 -9.87 15.33 -5.08
C VAL A 252 -9.66 15.72 -6.53
N THR A 253 -9.45 14.72 -7.38
CA THR A 253 -9.41 14.84 -8.85
C THR A 253 -10.33 13.78 -9.47
N TYR A 254 -10.49 13.79 -10.78
CA TYR A 254 -11.24 12.76 -11.48
C TYR A 254 -10.60 12.33 -12.79
N SER A 255 -10.82 11.08 -13.16
CA SER A 255 -10.68 10.59 -14.52
C SER A 255 -12.06 10.52 -15.16
N GLN A 256 -12.15 10.73 -16.47
CA GLN A 256 -13.40 10.68 -17.20
C GLN A 256 -13.30 9.68 -18.35
N SER A 257 -14.38 8.94 -18.58
CA SER A 257 -14.52 8.09 -19.77
C SER A 257 -14.59 8.91 -21.06
N SER A 258 -14.48 8.23 -22.20
CA SER A 258 -14.94 8.80 -23.47
C SER A 258 -16.44 9.15 -23.40
N LEU A 259 -16.87 10.10 -24.24
CA LEU A 259 -18.28 10.38 -24.45
C LEU A 259 -18.93 9.21 -25.16
N TYR A 260 -20.00 8.66 -24.58
CA TYR A 260 -20.82 7.63 -25.22
C TYR A 260 -22.07 8.27 -25.80
N THR A 261 -22.42 7.93 -27.04
CA THR A 261 -23.61 8.42 -27.75
C THR A 261 -24.49 7.21 -28.13
N GLY A 262 -25.74 7.20 -27.67
CA GLY A 262 -26.71 6.12 -27.90
C GLY A 262 -27.80 6.52 -28.91
N PRO A 263 -28.55 5.53 -29.43
CA PRO A 263 -29.33 4.61 -28.61
C PRO A 263 -28.54 3.39 -28.13
N PHE A 264 -28.79 2.95 -26.89
CA PHE A 264 -28.07 1.85 -26.26
C PHE A 264 -28.86 0.54 -26.31
N GLY A 265 -28.44 -0.40 -27.15
CA GLY A 265 -29.03 -1.75 -27.19
C GLY A 265 -28.50 -2.69 -26.09
N THR A 266 -27.38 -2.35 -25.49
CA THR A 266 -26.73 -3.08 -24.39
C THR A 266 -26.15 -2.09 -23.39
N PRO A 267 -26.11 -2.41 -22.07
CA PRO A 267 -25.45 -1.58 -21.08
C PRO A 267 -24.00 -1.27 -21.49
N PRO A 268 -23.63 0.00 -21.62
CA PRO A 268 -22.27 0.36 -21.97
C PRO A 268 -21.34 0.07 -20.79
N VAL A 269 -20.16 -0.46 -21.10
CA VAL A 269 -19.11 -0.78 -20.13
C VAL A 269 -17.99 0.23 -20.27
N VAL A 270 -17.59 0.81 -19.15
CA VAL A 270 -16.47 1.75 -19.03
C VAL A 270 -15.36 1.10 -18.23
N THR A 271 -14.13 1.23 -18.70
CA THR A 271 -12.94 0.73 -18.00
C THR A 271 -12.03 1.90 -17.60
N PHE A 272 -11.57 1.87 -16.34
CA PHE A 272 -10.51 2.74 -15.83
C PHE A 272 -9.32 1.87 -15.42
N SER A 273 -8.17 2.11 -16.04
CA SER A 273 -6.89 1.45 -15.71
C SER A 273 -6.08 2.29 -14.73
N ASP A 274 -5.04 1.68 -14.15
CA ASP A 274 -4.08 2.34 -13.24
C ASP A 274 -4.76 3.06 -12.06
N VAL A 275 -5.76 2.40 -11.48
CA VAL A 275 -6.46 2.94 -10.33
C VAL A 275 -5.78 2.47 -9.05
N ALA A 276 -5.23 3.41 -8.29
CA ALA A 276 -4.68 3.12 -6.98
C ALA A 276 -5.75 2.57 -6.01
N ILE A 277 -5.34 1.69 -5.11
CA ILE A 277 -6.20 1.18 -4.03
C ILE A 277 -6.79 2.32 -3.18
N GLY A 278 -7.82 2.00 -2.41
CA GLY A 278 -8.49 2.98 -1.54
C GLY A 278 -9.90 3.32 -2.00
N THR A 279 -10.56 4.19 -1.24
CA THR A 279 -11.90 4.66 -1.57
C THR A 279 -11.88 5.54 -2.83
N LYS A 280 -12.86 5.32 -3.71
CA LYS A 280 -13.12 6.11 -4.91
C LYS A 280 -14.63 6.36 -5.00
N VAL A 281 -15.04 7.30 -5.85
CA VAL A 281 -16.46 7.51 -6.14
C VAL A 281 -16.69 7.47 -7.63
N LEU A 282 -17.62 6.64 -8.07
CA LEU A 282 -18.11 6.63 -9.45
C LEU A 282 -19.37 7.48 -9.56
N ARG A 283 -19.49 8.22 -10.66
CA ARG A 283 -20.70 8.96 -11.00
C ARG A 283 -20.93 9.03 -12.49
N VAL A 284 -22.16 8.84 -12.91
CA VAL A 284 -22.61 8.97 -14.30
C VAL A 284 -23.24 10.35 -14.49
N TYR A 285 -22.84 11.03 -15.55
CA TYR A 285 -23.45 12.27 -16.03
C TYR A 285 -24.07 11.97 -17.37
N TRP A 286 -25.38 12.07 -17.45
CA TRP A 286 -26.14 11.87 -18.67
C TRP A 286 -26.76 13.19 -19.12
N GLN A 287 -26.79 13.41 -20.43
CA GLN A 287 -27.40 14.56 -21.07
C GLN A 287 -28.26 14.09 -22.25
N ASP A 288 -29.53 14.48 -22.28
CA ASP A 288 -30.42 14.20 -23.42
C ASP A 288 -30.11 15.11 -24.62
N GLU A 289 -30.83 14.87 -25.73
CA GLU A 289 -30.73 15.68 -26.94
C GLU A 289 -31.20 17.14 -26.72
N GLU A 290 -32.11 17.37 -25.77
CA GLU A 290 -32.60 18.69 -25.38
C GLU A 290 -31.64 19.45 -24.45
N GLY A 291 -30.56 18.79 -24.00
CA GLY A 291 -29.52 19.36 -23.16
C GLY A 291 -29.80 19.31 -21.65
N ASN A 292 -30.91 18.69 -21.21
CA ASN A 292 -31.17 18.44 -19.80
C ASN A 292 -30.15 17.43 -19.26
N SER A 293 -29.65 17.69 -18.05
CA SER A 293 -28.66 16.84 -17.41
C SER A 293 -29.30 16.02 -16.30
N LEU A 294 -29.01 14.73 -16.27
CA LEU A 294 -29.30 13.83 -15.16
C LEU A 294 -28.00 13.31 -14.57
N LEU A 295 -27.98 13.18 -13.25
CA LEU A 295 -26.84 12.68 -12.52
C LEU A 295 -27.24 11.41 -11.78
N SER A 296 -26.41 10.37 -11.83
CA SER A 296 -26.58 9.24 -10.92
C SER A 296 -26.33 9.67 -9.48
N GLN A 297 -26.80 8.86 -8.52
CA GLN A 297 -26.31 8.97 -7.15
C GLN A 297 -24.79 8.70 -7.13
N PRO A 298 -24.02 9.39 -6.27
CA PRO A 298 -22.61 9.06 -6.06
C PRO A 298 -22.44 7.65 -5.50
N THR A 299 -21.71 6.79 -6.20
CA THR A 299 -21.45 5.41 -5.77
C THR A 299 -20.04 5.31 -5.19
N GLU A 300 -19.92 5.20 -3.87
CA GLU A 300 -18.64 4.92 -3.22
C GLU A 300 -18.19 3.49 -3.52
N ILE A 301 -16.95 3.34 -3.98
CA ILE A 301 -16.34 2.05 -4.27
C ILE A 301 -15.01 1.90 -3.51
N LYS A 302 -14.71 0.67 -3.10
CA LYS A 302 -13.47 0.33 -2.39
C LYS A 302 -12.59 -0.53 -3.30
N VAL A 303 -11.53 0.07 -3.82
CA VAL A 303 -10.60 -0.58 -4.74
C VAL A 303 -9.59 -1.38 -3.94
N LYS A 304 -9.51 -2.67 -4.24
CA LYS A 304 -8.60 -3.63 -3.60
C LYS A 304 -7.51 -4.07 -4.58
N ARG A 305 -6.42 -4.59 -4.02
CA ARG A 305 -5.27 -5.13 -4.76
C ARG A 305 -5.66 -6.36 -5.60
N GLY A 306 -5.16 -6.45 -6.83
CA GLY A 306 -5.21 -7.66 -7.67
C GLY A 306 -6.60 -8.17 -8.05
N GLY A 307 -7.66 -7.38 -7.83
CA GLY A 307 -9.03 -7.77 -8.13
C GLY A 307 -9.63 -6.96 -9.27
N GLU A 308 -10.14 -7.64 -10.29
CA GLU A 308 -11.11 -7.03 -11.22
C GLU A 308 -12.31 -6.56 -10.40
N SER A 309 -12.53 -5.25 -10.39
CA SER A 309 -13.61 -4.64 -9.64
C SER A 309 -14.72 -4.27 -10.62
N HIS A 310 -15.71 -5.15 -10.78
CA HIS A 310 -16.89 -4.84 -11.59
C HIS A 310 -17.95 -4.12 -10.75
N TRP A 311 -18.49 -3.01 -11.27
CA TRP A 311 -19.50 -2.21 -10.58
C TRP A 311 -20.68 -1.90 -11.50
N GLU A 312 -21.86 -1.79 -10.91
CA GLU A 312 -23.09 -1.39 -11.61
C GLU A 312 -23.49 0.01 -11.17
N LEU A 313 -23.71 0.90 -12.13
CA LEU A 313 -24.13 2.29 -11.89
C LEU A 313 -25.54 2.47 -12.42
N VAL A 314 -26.44 2.97 -11.58
CA VAL A 314 -27.85 3.14 -11.92
C VAL A 314 -28.19 4.61 -12.07
N LEU A 315 -28.71 4.98 -13.24
CA LEU A 315 -29.33 6.28 -13.49
C LEU A 315 -30.79 6.27 -13.01
N PRO A 316 -31.25 7.33 -12.34
CA PRO A 316 -32.65 7.43 -11.94
C PRO A 316 -33.55 7.49 -13.18
N PHE A 317 -34.78 7.01 -13.01
CA PHE A 317 -35.81 7.11 -14.05
C PHE A 317 -36.03 8.57 -14.48
N ASN A 318 -36.08 8.81 -15.80
CA ASN A 318 -36.39 10.13 -16.38
C ASN A 318 -37.75 10.10 -17.09
N PRO A 319 -38.82 10.65 -16.47
CA PRO A 319 -40.15 10.67 -17.08
C PRO A 319 -40.23 11.53 -18.35
N LEU A 320 -39.25 12.41 -18.62
CA LEU A 320 -39.25 13.27 -19.81
C LEU A 320 -38.69 12.57 -21.05
N ALA A 321 -37.87 11.53 -20.87
CA ALA A 321 -37.27 10.78 -21.97
C ALA A 321 -38.24 9.74 -22.59
N SER A 322 -39.31 9.37 -21.89
CA SER A 322 -40.32 8.42 -22.38
C SER A 322 -41.38 9.06 -23.26
N GLY A 323 -41.15 10.30 -23.74
CA GLY A 323 -42.00 11.01 -24.68
C GLY A 323 -42.12 10.28 -26.01
N SER A 324 -42.91 9.20 -26.04
CA SER A 324 -43.75 8.94 -27.19
C SER A 324 -44.52 10.23 -27.41
N SER A 325 -44.12 10.96 -28.46
CA SER A 325 -44.89 12.08 -28.97
C SER A 325 -46.35 11.63 -28.95
N PRO A 326 -47.25 12.29 -28.19
CA PRO A 326 -48.64 11.86 -28.16
C PRO A 326 -49.06 11.76 -29.61
N GLU A 327 -49.41 10.56 -30.07
CA GLU A 327 -49.93 10.37 -31.42
C GLU A 327 -51.07 11.38 -31.54
N GLU A 328 -50.85 12.43 -32.33
CA GLU A 328 -51.89 13.37 -32.71
C GLU A 328 -52.90 12.56 -33.51
N GLY A 329 -53.88 12.01 -32.80
CA GLY A 329 -55.05 11.38 -33.40
C GLY A 329 -55.86 12.47 -34.09
N GLU A 330 -55.78 12.48 -35.42
CA GLU A 330 -56.75 13.10 -36.33
C GLU A 330 -58.14 12.44 -36.22
#